data_AF-A0A2H1YIJ9-F1
#
_entry.id   AF-A0A2H1YIJ9-F1
#
_cell.length_a   1.000
_cell.length_b   1.000
_cell.length_c   1.000
_cell.angle_alpha   90.00
_cell.angle_beta   90.00
_cell.angle_gamma   90.00
#
_symmetry.space_group_name_H-M   'P 1'
#
loop_
_entity.id
_entity.type
_entity.pdbx_description
1 polymer ?
#
loop_
_entity_poly.entity_id
_entity_poly.type
_entity_poly.pdbx_seq_one_letter_code
_entity_poly.pdbx_strand_id
1 'polypeptide(L)'
;MKTIKIIIVLILLNSNAIFGQKKDTLSIDNNNLTKVTKSNPLFKPNYPEGIFLSKKDFINKKANSSKSIELRNFKKKSIDSIIHNPYFYYSETNKKVKNVFAVSYKGHLYFQVKAILKNRNKTDRAQITRLQNTFVRVIIGGNNYLYTEAELVNKWAMGTTINFGIIGGVIGNDLIKGKGIVWDFKNKEFNIFKSCKDYNKFIENKLPSEVQKCRKHQPDMFKVRKAIEKII
;
A
#
# COMPACT_ATOMS: atom_id res chain seq x y z
N MET A 1 -38.75 17.80 -56.87
CA MET A 1 -39.18 18.21 -55.50
C MET A 1 -38.35 17.42 -54.50
N LYS A 2 -37.75 18.10 -53.52
CA LYS A 2 -36.52 17.70 -52.80
C LYS A 2 -36.67 16.46 -51.91
N THR A 3 -35.71 15.54 -52.00
CA THR A 3 -35.50 14.40 -51.11
C THR A 3 -34.91 14.90 -49.78
N ILE A 4 -35.67 14.79 -48.69
CA ILE A 4 -35.17 15.06 -47.33
C ILE A 4 -34.57 13.76 -46.77
N LYS A 5 -33.24 13.70 -46.67
CA LYS A 5 -32.55 12.66 -45.89
C LYS A 5 -32.68 13.02 -44.42
N ILE A 6 -33.52 12.30 -43.68
CA ILE A 6 -33.55 12.33 -42.22
C ILE A 6 -32.38 11.47 -41.73
N ILE A 7 -31.30 12.11 -41.29
CA ILE A 7 -30.20 11.45 -40.59
C ILE A 7 -30.61 11.39 -39.11
N ILE A 8 -30.96 10.19 -38.63
CA ILE A 8 -31.13 9.91 -37.21
C ILE A 8 -29.72 9.77 -36.61
N VAL A 9 -29.24 10.80 -35.93
CA VAL A 9 -28.03 10.73 -35.10
C VAL A 9 -28.42 10.13 -33.75
N LEU A 10 -28.11 8.85 -33.53
CA LEU A 10 -28.17 8.24 -32.20
C LEU A 10 -27.04 8.82 -31.34
N ILE A 11 -27.35 9.78 -30.48
CA ILE A 11 -26.44 10.22 -29.43
C ILE A 11 -26.49 9.19 -28.29
N LEU A 12 -25.52 8.29 -28.26
CA LEU A 12 -25.24 7.47 -27.07
C LEU A 12 -24.62 8.38 -25.99
N LEU A 13 -25.48 8.94 -25.13
CA LEU A 13 -25.05 9.50 -23.85
C LEU A 13 -24.59 8.36 -22.95
N ASN A 14 -23.30 8.00 -23.04
CA ASN A 14 -22.63 7.27 -21.96
C ASN A 14 -22.41 8.24 -20.79
N SER A 15 -23.44 8.41 -19.97
CA SER A 15 -23.33 9.08 -18.68
C SER A 15 -22.61 8.17 -17.68
N ASN A 16 -21.28 8.20 -17.72
CA ASN A 16 -20.42 7.81 -16.60
C ASN A 16 -19.55 9.00 -16.20
N ALA A 17 -20.19 10.07 -15.73
CA ALA A 17 -19.52 11.15 -15.02
C ALA A 17 -19.69 10.93 -13.52
N ILE A 18 -18.82 10.10 -12.92
CA ILE A 18 -18.53 10.21 -11.49
C ILE A 18 -17.66 11.47 -11.35
N PHE A 19 -18.32 12.56 -10.97
CA PHE A 19 -17.73 13.86 -10.71
C PHE A 19 -16.82 13.76 -9.48
N GLY A 20 -15.51 13.91 -9.68
CA GLY A 20 -14.53 13.81 -8.61
C GLY A 20 -13.05 13.86 -9.01
N GLN A 21 -12.73 14.16 -10.26
CA GLN A 21 -11.37 14.52 -10.66
C GLN A 21 -11.40 15.92 -11.26
N LYS A 22 -10.72 16.85 -10.59
CA LYS A 22 -10.26 18.08 -11.21
C LYS A 22 -9.28 17.64 -12.29
N LYS A 23 -9.64 17.83 -13.57
CA LYS A 23 -8.68 17.74 -14.67
C LYS A 23 -7.68 18.87 -14.46
N ASP A 24 -6.42 18.53 -14.22
CA ASP A 24 -5.34 19.49 -14.38
C ASP A 24 -5.26 19.79 -15.87
N THR A 25 -5.72 20.97 -16.27
CA THR A 25 -5.51 21.48 -17.63
C THR A 25 -4.03 21.81 -17.76
N LEU A 26 -3.29 20.93 -18.42
CA LEU A 26 -1.95 21.19 -18.92
C LEU A 26 -2.07 22.11 -20.14
N SER A 27 -1.62 23.36 -20.03
CA SER A 27 -1.30 24.19 -21.19
C SER A 27 0.00 23.66 -21.80
N ILE A 28 -0.07 23.27 -23.07
CA ILE A 28 1.09 22.82 -23.85
C ILE A 28 1.67 24.05 -24.54
N ASP A 29 2.79 24.55 -24.04
CA ASP A 29 3.69 25.38 -24.84
C ASP A 29 4.78 24.47 -25.42
N ASN A 30 4.85 24.45 -26.75
CA ASN A 30 5.81 23.68 -27.51
C ASN A 30 7.21 24.31 -27.34
N ASN A 31 8.08 23.64 -26.58
CA ASN A 31 9.48 23.32 -26.93
C ASN A 31 10.29 22.98 -25.68
N ASN A 32 11.07 21.90 -25.77
CA ASN A 32 11.99 21.31 -24.79
C ASN A 32 11.40 20.27 -23.82
N LEU A 33 11.50 19.02 -24.27
CA LEU A 33 11.26 17.80 -23.51
C LEU A 33 12.42 17.53 -22.52
N THR A 34 12.57 18.35 -21.47
CA THR A 34 13.32 17.93 -20.29
C THR A 34 12.41 17.11 -19.40
N LYS A 35 12.58 15.79 -19.47
CA LYS A 35 11.96 14.79 -18.60
C LYS A 35 12.34 15.06 -17.14
N VAL A 36 11.60 15.92 -16.45
CA VAL A 36 11.70 16.07 -14.99
C VAL A 36 10.92 14.92 -14.35
N THR A 37 11.50 13.72 -14.37
CA THR A 37 11.09 12.66 -13.44
C THR A 37 11.63 13.05 -12.07
N LYS A 38 10.90 13.87 -11.31
CA LYS A 38 11.12 13.99 -9.86
C LYS A 38 10.70 12.67 -9.22
N SER A 39 11.57 11.65 -9.30
CA SER A 39 11.42 10.46 -8.47
C SER A 39 11.65 10.91 -7.04
N ASN A 40 10.58 11.06 -6.26
CA ASN A 40 10.73 11.20 -4.82
C ASN A 40 11.46 9.93 -4.35
N PRO A 41 12.69 10.02 -3.80
CA PRO A 41 13.47 8.83 -3.47
C PRO A 41 12.65 8.00 -2.50
N LEU A 42 12.45 6.74 -2.85
CA LEU A 42 11.67 5.81 -2.04
C LEU A 42 12.19 5.79 -0.61
N PHE A 43 11.30 5.84 0.38
CA PHE A 43 11.66 5.84 1.79
C PHE A 43 12.57 4.65 2.15
N LYS A 44 13.65 4.95 2.87
CA LYS A 44 14.68 4.00 3.33
C LYS A 44 14.88 4.15 4.83
N PRO A 45 14.31 3.28 5.67
CA PRO A 45 14.52 3.33 7.11
C PRO A 45 15.88 2.76 7.49
N ASN A 46 16.42 3.20 8.63
CA ASN A 46 17.69 2.70 9.18
C ASN A 46 17.48 1.34 9.89
N TYR A 47 17.44 0.26 9.09
CA TYR A 47 17.43 -1.13 9.53
C TYR A 47 18.57 -1.89 8.84
N PRO A 48 19.24 -2.83 9.54
CA PRO A 48 20.24 -3.68 8.91
C PRO A 48 19.58 -4.62 7.91
N GLU A 49 20.33 -4.93 6.85
CA GLU A 49 19.89 -5.80 5.77
C GLU A 49 19.63 -7.23 6.25
N GLY A 50 18.56 -7.85 5.76
CA GLY A 50 18.25 -9.25 6.02
C GLY A 50 16.87 -9.48 6.61
N ILE A 51 16.69 -10.66 7.21
CA ILE A 51 15.38 -11.18 7.62
C ILE A 51 15.19 -11.02 9.13
N PHE A 52 14.12 -10.35 9.53
CA PHE A 52 13.68 -10.28 10.93
C PHE A 52 12.68 -11.40 11.19
N LEU A 53 13.13 -12.48 11.85
CA LEU A 53 12.30 -13.67 12.05
C LEU A 53 11.11 -13.38 12.96
N SER A 54 11.33 -12.62 14.04
CA SER A 54 10.30 -12.31 15.04
C SER A 54 10.10 -10.80 15.25
N LYS A 55 9.00 -10.45 15.94
CA LYS A 55 8.75 -9.08 16.42
C LYS A 55 9.90 -8.58 17.30
N LYS A 56 10.47 -9.46 18.14
CA LYS A 56 11.59 -9.12 19.04
C LYS A 56 12.84 -8.79 18.23
N ASP A 57 13.15 -9.60 17.22
CA ASP A 57 14.29 -9.37 16.34
C ASP A 57 14.16 -8.03 15.61
N PHE A 58 12.96 -7.72 15.12
CA PHE A 58 12.67 -6.45 14.48
C PHE A 58 12.86 -5.25 15.42
N ILE A 59 12.29 -5.29 16.63
CA ILE A 59 12.42 -4.21 17.61
C ILE A 59 13.90 -3.99 17.99
N ASN A 60 14.65 -5.09 18.13
CA ASN A 60 16.07 -5.05 18.49
C ASN A 60 17.00 -4.85 17.29
N LYS A 61 16.46 -4.65 16.08
CA LYS A 61 17.21 -4.55 14.82
C LYS A 61 18.20 -5.71 14.59
N LYS A 62 17.86 -6.93 15.03
CA LYS A 62 18.67 -8.14 14.85
C LYS A 62 18.24 -8.89 13.59
N ALA A 63 18.80 -8.51 12.44
CA ALA A 63 18.55 -9.21 11.19
C ALA A 63 19.31 -10.55 11.11
N ASN A 64 18.71 -11.55 10.48
CA ASN A 64 19.42 -12.70 9.96
C ASN A 64 19.89 -12.39 8.54
N SER A 65 21.19 -12.14 8.38
CA SER A 65 21.82 -11.78 7.11
C SER A 65 22.56 -12.94 6.46
N SER A 66 22.58 -14.13 7.07
CA SER A 66 23.30 -15.29 6.51
C SER A 66 22.59 -15.94 5.32
N LYS A 67 21.32 -15.58 5.07
CA LYS A 67 20.51 -16.14 3.98
C LYS A 67 20.30 -15.11 2.89
N SER A 68 20.76 -15.41 1.68
CA SER A 68 20.45 -14.60 0.49
C SER A 68 18.98 -14.74 0.10
N ILE A 69 18.38 -13.60 -0.27
CA ILE A 69 17.00 -13.52 -0.74
C ILE A 69 16.87 -12.67 -1.99
N GLU A 70 15.83 -12.92 -2.76
CA GLU A 70 15.47 -12.13 -3.94
C GLU A 70 13.97 -11.80 -3.98
N LEU A 71 13.66 -10.72 -4.68
CA LEU A 71 12.29 -10.27 -4.94
C LEU A 71 11.70 -10.99 -6.16
N ARG A 72 10.45 -11.43 -6.03
CA ARG A 72 9.66 -11.95 -7.15
C ARG A 72 8.28 -11.35 -7.20
N ASN A 73 7.75 -11.12 -8.41
CA ASN A 73 6.35 -10.74 -8.59
C ASN A 73 5.38 -11.93 -8.42
N PHE A 74 4.09 -11.65 -8.59
CA PHE A 74 3.02 -12.64 -8.60
C PHE A 74 3.18 -13.73 -9.68
N LYS A 75 3.88 -13.43 -10.78
CA LYS A 75 4.22 -14.39 -11.85
C LYS A 75 5.49 -15.21 -11.52
N LYS A 76 6.03 -15.09 -10.30
CA LYS A 76 7.27 -15.74 -9.83
C LYS A 76 8.52 -15.39 -10.66
N LYS A 77 8.49 -14.29 -11.43
CA LYS A 77 9.68 -13.79 -12.12
C LYS A 77 10.53 -12.99 -11.14
N SER A 78 11.84 -13.19 -11.18
CA SER A 78 12.79 -12.35 -10.44
C SER A 78 12.68 -10.91 -10.94
N ILE A 79 12.82 -9.97 -10.02
CA ILE A 79 12.71 -8.54 -10.27
C ILE A 79 13.83 -7.82 -9.55
N ASP A 80 14.59 -7.02 -10.29
CA ASP A 80 15.64 -6.18 -9.72
C ASP A 80 15.13 -4.86 -9.15
N SER A 81 13.95 -4.41 -9.59
CA SER A 81 13.31 -3.18 -9.12
C SER A 81 12.61 -3.33 -7.76
N ILE A 82 12.58 -2.23 -7.02
CA ILE A 82 11.89 -2.15 -5.73
C ILE A 82 10.40 -1.98 -5.98
N ILE A 83 9.61 -2.99 -5.62
CA ILE A 83 8.15 -2.98 -5.75
C ILE A 83 7.47 -2.99 -4.37
N HIS A 84 6.22 -2.53 -4.29
CA HIS A 84 5.47 -2.42 -3.03
C HIS A 84 5.01 -3.77 -2.47
N ASN A 85 4.42 -4.63 -3.33
CA ASN A 85 3.78 -5.89 -2.92
C ASN A 85 4.48 -7.15 -3.50
N PRO A 86 5.69 -7.51 -3.05
CA PRO A 86 6.40 -8.67 -3.58
C PRO A 86 6.14 -9.97 -2.82
N TYR A 87 6.67 -11.06 -3.39
CA TYR A 87 7.13 -12.21 -2.62
C TYR A 87 8.65 -12.17 -2.47
N PHE A 88 9.15 -12.67 -1.35
CA PHE A 88 10.57 -12.98 -1.17
C PHE A 88 10.82 -14.48 -1.28
N TYR A 89 11.94 -14.85 -1.86
CA TYR A 89 12.41 -16.22 -2.00
C TYR A 89 13.85 -16.32 -1.52
N TYR A 90 14.18 -17.43 -0.85
CA TYR A 90 15.57 -17.78 -0.57
C TYR A 90 16.26 -18.15 -1.87
N SER A 91 17.39 -17.50 -2.19
CA SER A 91 18.09 -17.70 -3.46
C SER A 91 18.56 -19.15 -3.62
N GLU A 92 19.12 -19.74 -2.56
CA GLU A 92 19.70 -21.09 -2.57
C GLU A 92 18.66 -22.20 -2.80
N THR A 93 17.51 -22.10 -2.14
CA THR A 93 16.52 -23.19 -2.10
C THR A 93 15.33 -22.94 -3.01
N ASN A 94 15.21 -21.74 -3.59
CA ASN A 94 14.05 -21.31 -4.35
C ASN A 94 12.73 -21.42 -3.55
N LYS A 95 12.80 -21.51 -2.22
CA LYS A 95 11.64 -21.59 -1.32
C LYS A 95 11.20 -20.18 -0.93
N LYS A 96 9.89 -19.97 -0.87
CA LYS A 96 9.29 -18.71 -0.43
C LYS A 96 9.63 -18.42 1.03
N VAL A 97 10.05 -17.19 1.31
CA VAL A 97 10.22 -16.70 2.68
C VAL A 97 8.84 -16.56 3.33
N LYS A 98 8.61 -17.31 4.41
CA LYS A 98 7.33 -17.37 5.12
C LYS A 98 7.56 -17.39 6.63
N ASN A 99 6.54 -16.96 7.39
CA ASN A 99 6.55 -16.94 8.85
C ASN A 99 7.68 -16.08 9.44
N VAL A 100 7.93 -14.93 8.84
CA VAL A 100 8.90 -13.93 9.33
C VAL A 100 8.16 -12.64 9.68
N PHE A 101 8.76 -11.77 10.47
CA PHE A 101 8.16 -10.49 10.82
C PHE A 101 8.33 -9.46 9.70
N ALA A 102 9.58 -9.27 9.28
CA ALA A 102 9.95 -8.28 8.28
C ALA A 102 11.19 -8.72 7.48
N VAL A 103 11.45 -8.00 6.41
CA VAL A 103 12.66 -8.11 5.59
C VAL A 103 13.16 -6.71 5.30
N SER A 104 14.45 -6.43 5.55
CA SER A 104 15.16 -5.32 4.93
C SER A 104 15.83 -5.83 3.67
N TYR A 105 15.50 -5.21 2.53
CA TYR A 105 16.03 -5.55 1.23
C TYR A 105 16.45 -4.30 0.45
N LYS A 106 17.71 -4.20 0.04
CA LYS A 106 18.33 -3.06 -0.65
C LYS A 106 18.03 -1.72 0.04
N GLY A 107 18.03 -1.71 1.38
CA GLY A 107 17.74 -0.54 2.21
C GLY A 107 16.25 -0.18 2.32
N HIS A 108 15.34 -1.01 1.80
CA HIS A 108 13.90 -0.85 1.96
C HIS A 108 13.35 -1.89 2.94
N LEU A 109 12.42 -1.48 3.78
CA LEU A 109 11.80 -2.35 4.78
C LEU A 109 10.46 -2.86 4.29
N TYR A 110 10.21 -4.14 4.55
CA TYR A 110 9.01 -4.86 4.14
C TYR A 110 8.42 -5.64 5.31
N PHE A 111 7.11 -5.49 5.55
CA PHE A 111 6.39 -6.33 6.50
C PHE A 111 5.71 -7.48 5.79
N GLN A 112 5.82 -8.69 6.34
CA GLN A 112 5.00 -9.80 5.87
C GLN A 112 3.54 -9.55 6.26
N VAL A 113 2.59 -9.72 5.33
CA VAL A 113 1.17 -9.47 5.63
C VAL A 113 0.66 -10.37 6.75
N LYS A 114 1.13 -11.62 6.83
CA LYS A 114 0.85 -12.53 7.95
C LYS A 114 1.33 -11.95 9.30
N ALA A 115 2.48 -11.28 9.33
CA ALA A 115 3.01 -10.66 10.55
C ALA A 115 2.20 -9.44 10.96
N ILE A 116 1.78 -8.61 10.00
CA ILE A 116 0.83 -7.51 10.24
C ILE A 116 -0.42 -8.06 10.90
N LEU A 117 -1.03 -9.06 10.28
CA LEU A 117 -2.23 -9.69 10.82
C LEU A 117 -1.95 -10.24 12.22
N LYS A 118 -0.90 -11.02 12.45
CA LYS A 118 -0.63 -11.63 13.76
C LYS A 118 -0.41 -10.59 14.88
N ASN A 119 0.13 -9.42 14.57
CA ASN A 119 0.54 -8.41 15.56
C ASN A 119 -0.30 -7.12 15.50
N ARG A 120 -1.52 -7.19 14.95
CA ARG A 120 -2.44 -6.04 14.90
C ARG A 120 -3.14 -5.77 16.22
N ASN A 121 -3.57 -4.53 16.41
CA ASN A 121 -4.43 -4.11 17.50
C ASN A 121 -5.67 -5.04 17.58
N LYS A 122 -6.12 -5.35 18.80
CA LYS A 122 -7.22 -6.32 19.03
C LYS A 122 -8.52 -5.90 18.32
N THR A 123 -8.76 -4.60 18.17
CA THR A 123 -9.94 -4.08 17.47
C THR A 123 -9.90 -4.31 15.95
N ASP A 124 -8.75 -4.70 15.41
CA ASP A 124 -8.53 -4.96 13.97
C ASP A 124 -8.65 -6.44 13.57
N ARG A 125 -9.05 -7.32 14.51
CA ARG A 125 -9.13 -8.78 14.32
C ARG A 125 -10.04 -9.25 13.17
N ALA A 126 -10.93 -8.40 12.67
CA ALA A 126 -11.81 -8.72 11.56
C ALA A 126 -11.15 -8.60 10.16
N GLN A 127 -9.89 -8.15 10.05
CA GLN A 127 -9.19 -8.04 8.76
C GLN A 127 -8.48 -9.34 8.35
N ILE A 128 -8.50 -9.65 7.05
CA ILE A 128 -7.86 -10.84 6.44
C ILE A 128 -7.46 -10.57 4.98
N THR A 129 -6.64 -11.46 4.41
CA THR A 129 -6.39 -11.58 2.97
C THR A 129 -6.01 -13.03 2.63
N ARG A 130 -6.16 -13.45 1.37
CA ARG A 130 -5.62 -14.72 0.84
C ARG A 130 -4.09 -14.65 0.62
N LEU A 131 -3.54 -13.44 0.54
CA LEU A 131 -2.13 -13.18 0.22
C LEU A 131 -1.25 -13.04 1.47
N GLN A 132 -1.46 -13.82 2.52
CA GLN A 132 -0.75 -13.61 3.80
C GLN A 132 0.78 -13.75 3.70
N ASN A 133 1.28 -14.50 2.72
CA ASN A 133 2.71 -14.71 2.50
C ASN A 133 3.35 -13.64 1.59
N THR A 134 2.60 -12.64 1.10
CA THR A 134 3.21 -11.47 0.46
C THR A 134 3.77 -10.52 1.50
N PHE A 135 4.53 -9.55 1.00
CA PHE A 135 5.09 -8.47 1.78
C PHE A 135 4.53 -7.14 1.28
N VAL A 136 4.58 -6.12 2.14
CA VAL A 136 4.26 -4.73 1.79
C VAL A 136 5.40 -3.83 2.24
N ARG A 137 5.82 -2.90 1.38
CA ARG A 137 6.94 -1.99 1.66
C ARG A 137 6.51 -0.85 2.58
N VAL A 138 7.35 -0.52 3.55
CA VAL A 138 7.20 0.73 4.32
C VAL A 138 7.44 1.92 3.38
N ILE A 139 6.51 2.86 3.34
CA ILE A 139 6.54 4.01 2.43
C ILE A 139 6.76 5.34 3.12
N ILE A 140 6.50 5.42 4.42
CA ILE A 140 6.75 6.59 5.25
C ILE A 140 7.15 6.09 6.64
N GLY A 141 8.08 6.75 7.32
CA GLY A 141 8.50 6.33 8.65
C GLY A 141 9.44 7.31 9.34
N GLY A 142 9.60 7.11 10.64
CA GLY A 142 10.39 7.94 11.55
C GLY A 142 10.28 7.39 12.97
N ASN A 143 10.36 8.25 13.99
CA ASN A 143 10.64 7.79 15.35
C ASN A 143 9.46 7.09 16.02
N ASN A 144 8.23 7.55 15.74
CA ASN A 144 7.04 7.03 16.41
C ASN A 144 6.35 5.91 15.62
N TYR A 145 6.43 5.98 14.29
CA TYR A 145 5.61 5.16 13.41
C TYR A 145 6.36 4.69 12.16
N LEU A 146 5.95 3.54 11.64
CA LEU A 146 6.20 3.15 10.24
C LEU A 146 4.87 2.93 9.55
N TYR A 147 4.71 3.49 8.36
CA TYR A 147 3.48 3.46 7.60
C TYR A 147 3.64 2.65 6.31
N THR A 148 2.64 1.81 6.04
CA THR A 148 2.48 1.02 4.83
C THR A 148 1.00 0.94 4.46
N GLU A 149 0.69 0.38 3.30
CA GLU A 149 -0.67 0.10 2.88
C GLU A 149 -0.76 -1.32 2.34
N ALA A 150 -1.88 -2.01 2.62
CA ALA A 150 -2.10 -3.37 2.15
C ALA A 150 -3.56 -3.59 1.71
N GLU A 151 -3.73 -4.47 0.72
CA GLU A 151 -5.04 -4.96 0.30
C GLU A 151 -5.57 -5.97 1.33
N LEU A 152 -6.41 -5.46 2.23
CA LEU A 152 -7.06 -6.23 3.28
C LEU A 152 -8.57 -6.06 3.21
N VAL A 153 -9.29 -7.12 3.57
CA VAL A 153 -10.74 -7.17 3.52
C VAL A 153 -11.30 -7.60 4.87
N ASN A 154 -12.57 -7.29 5.12
CA ASN A 154 -13.25 -7.83 6.28
C ASN A 154 -13.48 -9.35 6.08
N LYS A 155 -13.23 -10.15 7.12
CA LYS A 155 -13.46 -11.61 7.13
C LYS A 155 -14.87 -12.00 6.66
N TRP A 156 -15.88 -11.23 7.03
CA TRP A 156 -17.27 -11.50 6.63
C TRP A 156 -17.50 -11.23 5.13
N ALA A 157 -16.91 -10.16 4.60
CA ALA A 157 -16.98 -9.84 3.18
C ALA A 157 -16.20 -10.86 2.31
N MET A 158 -15.17 -11.51 2.86
CA MET A 158 -14.41 -12.55 2.17
C MET A 158 -15.23 -13.81 1.86
N GLY A 159 -16.28 -14.10 2.65
CA GLY A 159 -17.19 -15.23 2.41
C GLY A 159 -18.20 -14.98 1.29
N THR A 160 -18.50 -13.72 0.99
CA THR A 160 -19.56 -13.34 0.03
C THR A 160 -19.02 -12.89 -1.33
N THR A 161 -17.71 -12.60 -1.44
CA THR A 161 -17.07 -12.21 -2.70
C THR A 161 -16.04 -13.25 -3.13
N ILE A 162 -16.51 -14.23 -3.91
CA ILE A 162 -15.68 -15.16 -4.68
C ILE A 162 -15.14 -14.40 -5.92
N ASN A 163 -14.20 -13.49 -5.71
CA ASN A 163 -13.22 -12.98 -6.68
C ASN A 163 -12.65 -11.66 -6.15
N PHE A 164 -11.76 -11.74 -5.16
CA PHE A 164 -10.71 -10.73 -5.08
C PHE A 164 -9.79 -10.98 -6.26
N GLY A 165 -10.17 -10.41 -7.39
CA GLY A 165 -9.34 -10.29 -8.57
C GLY A 165 -8.01 -9.72 -8.12
N ILE A 166 -7.00 -10.58 -8.19
CA ILE A 166 -5.61 -10.23 -7.99
C ILE A 166 -5.34 -9.11 -9.00
N ILE A 167 -5.37 -7.85 -8.57
CA ILE A 167 -4.66 -6.80 -9.31
C ILE A 167 -3.17 -6.98 -8.97
N GLY A 168 -2.66 -8.15 -9.34
CA GLY A 168 -1.24 -8.51 -9.37
C GLY A 168 -0.58 -7.92 -10.60
N GLY A 169 -0.99 -6.71 -10.98
CA GLY A 169 -0.18 -5.84 -11.81
C GLY A 169 1.03 -5.44 -10.97
N VAL A 170 2.19 -5.32 -11.61
CA VAL A 170 3.30 -4.58 -11.05
C VAL A 170 2.78 -3.16 -10.82
N ILE A 171 2.27 -2.88 -9.62
CA ILE A 171 1.90 -1.52 -9.28
C ILE A 171 3.23 -0.82 -9.07
N GLY A 172 3.64 -0.04 -10.07
CA GLY A 172 4.64 1.00 -9.89
C GLY A 172 4.26 1.88 -8.70
N ASN A 173 5.21 2.68 -8.21
CA ASN A 173 5.07 3.40 -6.94
C ASN A 173 3.81 4.29 -6.80
N ASP A 174 3.09 4.58 -7.89
CA ASP A 174 2.05 5.62 -7.96
C ASP A 174 0.62 5.18 -7.63
N LEU A 175 0.32 3.88 -7.48
CA LEU A 175 -1.04 3.41 -7.19
C LEU A 175 -1.09 2.38 -6.06
N ILE A 176 -0.45 2.67 -4.93
CA ILE A 176 -0.69 1.90 -3.71
C ILE A 176 -2.17 2.05 -3.34
N LYS A 177 -2.94 0.97 -3.56
CA LYS A 177 -4.37 0.87 -3.27
C LYS A 177 -4.52 -0.10 -2.12
N GLY A 178 -4.92 0.39 -0.95
CA GLY A 178 -5.04 -0.46 0.22
C GLY A 178 -5.50 0.31 1.45
N LYS A 179 -5.68 -0.42 2.55
CA LYS A 179 -5.91 0.16 3.87
C LYS A 179 -4.59 0.68 4.41
N GLY A 180 -4.62 1.86 5.02
CA GLY A 180 -3.47 2.41 5.76
C GLY A 180 -3.15 1.56 6.99
N ILE A 181 -1.87 1.34 7.23
CA ILE A 181 -1.37 0.50 8.32
C ILE A 181 -0.19 1.21 8.97
N VAL A 182 -0.26 1.37 10.29
CA VAL A 182 0.79 1.98 11.10
C VAL A 182 1.36 0.92 12.04
N TRP A 183 2.66 0.69 11.96
CA TRP A 183 3.41 0.10 13.07
C TRP A 183 3.65 1.16 14.13
N ASP A 184 3.16 0.93 15.34
CA ASP A 184 3.35 1.81 16.50
C ASP A 184 4.51 1.27 17.35
N PHE A 185 5.61 2.03 17.43
CA PHE A 185 6.79 1.61 18.20
C PHE A 185 6.53 1.52 19.71
N LYS A 186 5.69 2.43 20.25
CA LYS A 186 5.35 2.48 21.67
C LYS A 186 4.51 1.26 22.05
N ASN A 187 3.46 0.99 21.29
CA ASN A 187 2.51 -0.09 21.57
C ASN A 187 2.97 -1.45 21.01
N LYS A 188 3.99 -1.48 20.15
CA LYS A 188 4.57 -2.69 19.54
C LYS A 188 3.53 -3.54 18.81
N GLU A 189 2.64 -2.85 18.08
CA GLU A 189 1.53 -3.44 17.33
C GLU A 189 1.24 -2.67 16.03
N PHE A 190 0.47 -3.31 15.14
CA PHE A 190 -0.04 -2.67 13.93
C PHE A 190 -1.46 -2.13 14.14
N ASN A 191 -1.70 -0.88 13.75
CA ASN A 191 -3.04 -0.28 13.65
C ASN A 191 -3.47 -0.25 12.19
N ILE A 192 -4.66 -0.78 11.88
CA ILE A 192 -5.19 -0.84 10.52
C ILE A 192 -6.35 0.14 10.38
N PHE A 193 -6.28 1.06 9.42
CA PHE A 193 -7.35 1.99 9.12
C PHE A 193 -8.43 1.28 8.29
N LYS A 194 -9.26 0.47 8.96
CA LYS A 194 -10.31 -0.34 8.29
C LYS A 194 -11.37 0.54 7.68
N SER A 195 -11.59 1.73 8.24
CA SER A 195 -12.54 2.73 7.80
C SER A 195 -11.99 4.14 8.04
N CYS A 196 -12.66 5.14 7.48
CA CYS A 196 -12.35 6.53 7.76
C CYS A 196 -12.49 6.87 9.26
N LYS A 197 -13.44 6.23 9.97
CA LYS A 197 -13.58 6.40 11.42
C LYS A 197 -12.38 5.88 12.19
N ASP A 198 -11.82 4.73 11.79
CA ASP A 198 -10.61 4.18 12.43
C ASP A 198 -9.40 5.10 12.21
N TYR A 199 -9.24 5.65 11.01
CA TYR A 199 -8.23 6.68 10.74
C TYR A 199 -8.45 7.93 11.61
N ASN A 200 -9.68 8.47 11.65
CA ASN A 200 -9.99 9.65 12.45
C ASN A 200 -9.67 9.43 13.92
N LYS A 201 -10.06 8.29 14.50
CA LYS A 201 -9.72 7.91 15.87
C LYS A 201 -8.20 7.88 16.12
N PHE A 202 -7.43 7.45 15.12
CA PHE A 202 -5.97 7.44 15.23
C PHE A 202 -5.38 8.86 15.19
N ILE A 203 -5.90 9.76 14.34
CA ILE A 203 -5.32 11.08 14.09
C ILE A 203 -5.89 12.20 14.98
N GLU A 204 -7.10 12.07 15.51
CA GLU A 204 -7.84 13.15 16.19
C GLU A 204 -7.06 13.79 17.34
N ASN A 205 -6.35 13.01 18.14
CA ASN A 205 -5.58 13.50 19.29
C ASN A 205 -4.14 13.89 18.93
N LYS A 206 -3.73 13.68 17.67
CA LYS A 206 -2.37 13.97 17.18
C LYS A 206 -2.34 15.19 16.27
N LEU A 207 -3.35 15.28 15.39
CA LEU A 207 -3.48 16.32 14.40
C LEU A 207 -4.97 16.54 14.06
N PRO A 208 -5.74 17.20 14.95
CA PRO A 208 -7.19 17.36 14.81
C PRO A 208 -7.63 17.98 13.47
N SER A 209 -6.80 18.86 12.90
CA SER A 209 -7.05 19.52 11.61
C SER A 209 -7.08 18.56 10.41
N GLU A 210 -6.52 17.35 10.55
CA GLU A 210 -6.48 16.34 9.48
C GLU A 210 -7.56 15.25 9.62
N VAL A 211 -8.51 15.43 10.54
CA VAL A 211 -9.71 14.61 10.65
C VAL A 211 -10.55 14.76 9.37
N GLN A 212 -10.93 13.64 8.77
CA GLN A 212 -11.70 13.65 7.54
C GLN A 212 -13.20 13.58 7.81
N LYS A 213 -14.02 14.21 6.96
CA LYS A 213 -15.50 14.21 7.07
C LYS A 213 -16.16 12.85 6.85
N CYS A 214 -15.41 11.80 6.49
CA CYS A 214 -15.89 10.44 6.28
C CYS A 214 -17.16 10.30 5.41
N ARG A 215 -17.27 11.08 4.33
CA ARG A 215 -18.38 10.98 3.35
C ARG A 215 -18.50 9.58 2.73
N LYS A 216 -17.40 8.83 2.69
CA LYS A 216 -17.32 7.43 2.26
C LYS A 216 -16.82 6.58 3.44
N HIS A 217 -17.08 5.27 3.37
CA HIS A 217 -16.62 4.35 4.41
C HIS A 217 -15.08 4.28 4.52
N GLN A 218 -14.36 4.40 3.40
CA GLN A 218 -12.88 4.45 3.38
C GLN A 218 -12.37 5.90 3.41
N PRO A 219 -11.21 6.15 4.05
CA PRO A 219 -10.60 7.48 4.06
C PRO A 219 -10.02 7.82 2.67
N ASP A 220 -9.80 9.12 2.44
CA ASP A 220 -8.98 9.60 1.34
C ASP A 220 -7.50 9.33 1.67
N MET A 221 -6.92 8.35 0.97
CA MET A 221 -5.56 7.87 1.25
C MET A 221 -4.48 8.89 0.93
N PHE A 222 -4.71 9.86 0.03
CA PHE A 222 -3.75 10.94 -0.20
C PHE A 222 -3.67 11.85 1.02
N LYS A 223 -4.80 12.15 1.64
CA LYS A 223 -4.85 12.92 2.88
C LYS A 223 -4.27 12.13 4.06
N VAL A 224 -4.54 10.83 4.13
CA VAL A 224 -3.91 9.95 5.14
C VAL A 224 -2.39 10.05 5.06
N ARG A 225 -1.78 9.85 3.88
CA ARG A 225 -0.33 9.94 3.71
C ARG A 225 0.23 11.29 4.16
N LYS A 226 -0.38 12.40 3.72
CA LYS A 226 0.02 13.76 4.14
C LYS A 226 -0.09 13.98 5.64
N ALA A 227 -1.14 13.49 6.27
CA ALA A 227 -1.32 13.61 7.72
C ALA A 227 -0.31 12.77 8.48
N ILE A 228 -0.05 11.55 8.00
CA ILE A 228 0.96 10.65 8.56
C ILE A 228 2.35 11.29 8.48
N GLU A 229 2.78 11.83 7.34
CA GLU A 229 4.06 12.55 7.19
C GLU A 229 4.30 13.63 8.26
N LYS A 230 3.23 14.27 8.75
CA LYS A 230 3.31 15.35 9.76
C LYS A 230 3.48 14.85 11.20
N ILE A 231 3.21 13.58 11.49
CA ILE A 231 3.14 13.06 12.88
C ILE A 231 4.17 11.98 13.20
N ILE A 232 5.03 11.61 12.25
CA ILE A 232 6.00 10.52 12.43
C ILE A 232 7.30 11.03 13.05
#